data_AF-A0A9E5LJC5-F1
#
_entry.id   AF-A0A9E5LJC5-F1
#
_cell.length_a   1.000
_cell.length_b   1.000
_cell.length_c   1.000
_cell.angle_alpha   90.00
_cell.angle_beta   90.00
_cell.angle_gamma   90.00
#
_symmetry.space_group_name_H-M   'P 1'
#
loop_
_entity.id
_entity.type
_entity.pdbx_description
1 polymer ?
#
loop_
_entity_poly.entity_id
_entity_poly.type
_entity_poly.pdbx_seq_one_letter_code
_entity_poly.pdbx_strand_id
1 'polypeptide(L)'
;MSDALHSNAPDGSGDGALAEAIPGIIGIDHVGVAVSNLEEAIAFYRLSFGATLVHREKNEAQKVEEAMVRIGDSTIQLLAPTDPTSAIARFLDQRGPGVQQLAYRVRDIEAAMSAVTKLGMRLLYTTAQRGTANSKINFIHPKDCGGVLVELVEPASMR
;
A
#
# COMPACT_ATOMS: atom_id res chain seq x y z
N MET A 1 16.46 -5.99 46.64
CA MET A 1 17.49 -6.62 45.78
C MET A 1 17.21 -6.13 44.38
N SER A 2 18.10 -5.28 43.89
CA SER A 2 18.01 -4.60 42.60
C SER A 2 18.57 -5.54 41.55
N ASP A 3 17.73 -5.98 40.60
CA ASP A 3 18.20 -6.66 39.40
C ASP A 3 18.00 -5.75 38.19
N ALA A 4 19.12 -5.57 37.49
CA ALA A 4 19.34 -4.60 36.46
C ALA A 4 18.54 -4.91 35.19
N LEU A 5 17.85 -3.88 34.70
CA LEU A 5 17.36 -3.77 33.33
C LEU A 5 18.54 -3.98 32.37
N HIS A 6 18.59 -5.13 31.70
CA HIS A 6 19.45 -5.32 30.54
C HIS A 6 18.86 -4.52 29.38
N SER A 7 19.48 -3.36 29.14
CA SER A 7 19.34 -2.54 27.95
C SER A 7 19.85 -3.33 26.73
N ASN A 8 18.95 -3.95 25.97
CA ASN A 8 19.25 -4.39 24.61
C ASN A 8 19.11 -3.19 23.66
N ALA A 9 20.14 -2.37 23.59
CA ALA A 9 20.35 -1.55 22.40
C ALA A 9 20.81 -2.49 21.28
N PRO A 10 20.23 -2.43 20.06
CA PRO A 10 20.71 -3.24 18.95
C PRO A 10 22.14 -2.84 18.60
N ASP A 11 22.99 -3.84 18.49
CA ASP A 11 24.37 -3.75 18.05
C ASP A 11 24.44 -3.34 16.58
N GLY A 12 25.16 -2.26 16.32
CA GLY A 12 25.30 -1.63 14.99
C GLY A 12 26.22 -2.41 14.04
N SER A 13 25.89 -3.66 13.71
CA SER A 13 26.60 -4.46 12.69
C SER A 13 25.73 -4.88 11.50
N GLY A 14 24.68 -4.10 11.18
CA GLY A 14 23.72 -4.39 10.10
C GLY A 14 24.06 -3.84 8.70
N ASP A 15 25.22 -3.22 8.50
CA ASP A 15 25.48 -2.39 7.31
C ASP A 15 25.83 -3.14 6.02
N GLY A 16 25.91 -4.48 6.06
CA GLY A 16 26.10 -5.28 4.83
C GLY A 16 24.84 -5.47 4.00
N ALA A 17 23.65 -5.44 4.63
CA ALA A 17 22.38 -5.75 3.96
C ALA A 17 21.65 -4.52 3.39
N LEU A 18 22.00 -3.31 3.86
CA LEU A 18 21.36 -2.07 3.40
C LEU A 18 21.71 -1.69 1.95
N ALA A 19 22.77 -2.29 1.38
CA ALA A 19 23.19 -2.03 0.01
C ALA A 19 22.24 -2.65 -1.05
N GLU A 20 21.36 -3.59 -0.67
CA GLU A 20 20.43 -4.28 -1.59
C GLU A 20 18.96 -3.95 -1.35
N ALA A 21 18.63 -3.06 -0.41
CA ALA A 21 17.25 -2.65 -0.17
C ALA A 21 16.73 -1.74 -1.30
N ILE A 22 15.41 -1.81 -1.57
CA ILE A 22 14.75 -0.84 -2.45
C ILE A 22 14.94 0.55 -1.82
N PRO A 23 15.58 1.51 -2.51
CA PRO A 23 15.95 2.78 -1.93
C PRO A 23 14.72 3.65 -1.65
N GLY A 24 14.83 4.49 -0.63
CA GLY A 24 13.85 5.55 -0.38
C GLY A 24 12.51 5.08 0.19
N ILE A 25 12.35 3.81 0.58
CA ILE A 25 11.22 3.36 1.40
C ILE A 25 11.26 4.09 2.74
N ILE A 26 10.14 4.73 3.11
CA ILE A 26 10.02 5.50 4.37
C ILE A 26 8.92 5.00 5.30
N GLY A 27 8.22 3.94 4.92
CA GLY A 27 7.21 3.29 5.76
C GLY A 27 6.08 2.68 4.94
N ILE A 28 5.10 2.12 5.64
CA ILE A 28 3.83 1.71 5.05
C ILE A 28 3.04 2.98 4.72
N ASP A 29 2.55 3.07 3.48
CA ASP A 29 1.67 4.15 3.06
C ASP A 29 0.22 3.87 3.48
N HIS A 30 -0.28 2.71 3.08
CA HIS A 30 -1.61 2.23 3.40
C HIS A 30 -1.72 0.70 3.22
N VAL A 31 -2.83 0.14 3.67
CA VAL A 31 -3.27 -1.22 3.33
C VAL A 31 -4.53 -1.12 2.47
N GLY A 32 -4.50 -1.71 1.28
CA GLY A 32 -5.64 -1.78 0.37
C GLY A 32 -6.57 -2.92 0.74
N VAL A 33 -7.86 -2.63 0.90
CA VAL A 33 -8.90 -3.59 1.27
C VAL A 33 -10.02 -3.54 0.25
N ALA A 34 -10.20 -4.65 -0.47
CA ALA A 34 -11.30 -4.81 -1.41
C ALA A 34 -12.62 -5.03 -0.66
N VAL A 35 -13.64 -4.27 -1.02
CA VAL A 35 -14.97 -4.31 -0.41
C VAL A 35 -16.06 -4.32 -1.48
N SER A 36 -17.17 -4.99 -1.23
CA SER A 36 -18.31 -5.05 -2.16
C SER A 36 -19.14 -3.77 -2.17
N ASN A 37 -19.22 -3.07 -1.03
CA ASN A 37 -19.95 -1.82 -0.87
C ASN A 37 -19.10 -0.80 -0.10
N LEU A 38 -18.78 0.32 -0.75
CA LEU A 38 -17.90 1.35 -0.20
C LEU A 38 -18.53 2.08 1.00
N GLU A 39 -19.83 2.40 0.93
CA GLU A 39 -20.52 3.13 2.00
C GLU A 39 -20.63 2.29 3.27
N GLU A 40 -21.00 1.02 3.13
CA GLU A 40 -21.06 0.08 4.25
C GLU A 40 -19.69 -0.09 4.90
N ALA A 41 -18.63 -0.21 4.09
CA ALA A 41 -17.26 -0.31 4.59
C ALA A 41 -16.83 0.97 5.32
N ILE A 42 -17.04 2.15 4.74
CA ILE A 42 -16.72 3.44 5.40
C ILE A 42 -17.46 3.52 6.74
N ALA A 43 -18.76 3.25 6.76
CA ALA A 43 -19.56 3.27 7.99
C ALA A 43 -19.02 2.30 9.03
N PHE A 44 -18.70 1.06 8.64
CA PHE A 44 -18.13 0.06 9.51
C PHE A 44 -16.82 0.53 10.16
N TYR A 45 -15.87 1.06 9.36
CA TYR A 45 -14.58 1.53 9.89
C TYR A 45 -14.73 2.75 10.80
N ARG A 46 -15.64 3.68 10.48
CA ARG A 46 -15.93 4.85 11.31
C ARG A 46 -16.55 4.46 12.65
N LEU A 47 -17.58 3.60 12.63
CA LEU A 47 -18.34 3.24 13.83
C LEU A 47 -17.58 2.26 14.73
N SER A 48 -16.87 1.30 14.15
CA SER A 48 -16.24 0.22 14.91
C SER A 48 -14.82 0.58 15.39
N PHE A 49 -14.08 1.36 14.59
CA PHE A 49 -12.67 1.65 14.86
C PHE A 49 -12.38 3.14 15.03
N GLY A 50 -13.41 4.00 15.03
CA GLY A 50 -13.24 5.45 15.15
C GLY A 50 -12.49 6.07 13.98
N ALA A 51 -12.48 5.41 12.82
CA ALA A 51 -11.75 5.91 11.65
C ALA A 51 -12.33 7.25 11.15
N THR A 52 -11.48 8.06 10.52
CA THR A 52 -11.89 9.28 9.84
C THR A 52 -11.74 9.11 8.33
N LEU A 53 -12.73 9.54 7.55
CA LEU A 53 -12.61 9.58 6.09
C LEU A 53 -11.74 10.79 5.71
N VAL A 54 -10.61 10.55 5.05
CA VAL A 54 -9.61 11.60 4.76
C VAL A 54 -9.50 11.92 3.28
N HIS A 55 -9.91 11.00 2.41
CA HIS A 55 -9.99 11.21 0.96
C HIS A 55 -10.97 10.22 0.35
N ARG A 56 -11.61 10.61 -0.75
CA ARG A 56 -12.44 9.74 -1.59
C ARG A 56 -12.29 10.18 -3.03
N GLU A 57 -12.07 9.24 -3.93
CA GLU A 57 -12.10 9.52 -5.36
C GLU A 57 -12.65 8.34 -6.15
N LYS A 58 -13.10 8.63 -7.36
CA LYS A 58 -13.43 7.62 -8.36
C LYS A 58 -12.36 7.63 -9.44
N ASN A 59 -11.76 6.49 -9.70
CA ASN A 59 -10.79 6.29 -10.77
C ASN A 59 -11.45 5.53 -11.93
N GLU A 60 -11.97 6.28 -12.90
CA GLU A 60 -12.69 5.69 -14.05
C GLU A 60 -11.79 4.78 -14.90
N ALA A 61 -10.50 5.09 -15.01
CA ALA A 61 -9.55 4.28 -15.78
C ALA A 61 -9.32 2.90 -15.15
N GLN A 62 -9.27 2.84 -13.81
CA GLN A 62 -9.15 1.59 -13.07
C GLN A 62 -10.51 0.96 -12.75
N LYS A 63 -11.62 1.67 -13.00
CA LYS A 63 -12.99 1.27 -12.74
C LYS A 63 -13.23 0.91 -11.27
N VAL A 64 -12.70 1.77 -10.39
CA VAL A 64 -12.74 1.63 -8.93
C VAL A 64 -13.18 2.95 -8.31
N GLU A 65 -13.95 2.86 -7.24
CA GLU A 65 -14.17 3.95 -6.31
C GLU A 65 -13.47 3.61 -5.00
N GLU A 66 -12.76 4.59 -4.45
CA GLU A 66 -11.88 4.37 -3.32
C GLU A 66 -12.09 5.41 -2.23
N ALA A 67 -11.86 4.98 -0.99
CA ALA A 67 -11.92 5.83 0.19
C ALA A 67 -10.73 5.55 1.11
N MET A 68 -9.98 6.59 1.43
CA MET A 68 -8.92 6.53 2.43
C MET A 68 -9.52 6.82 3.79
N VAL A 69 -9.44 5.85 4.71
CA VAL A 69 -9.83 6.02 6.10
C VAL A 69 -8.61 5.94 7.02
N ARG A 70 -8.51 6.86 7.98
CA ARG A 70 -7.38 6.98 8.90
C ARG A 70 -7.75 6.53 10.31
N ILE A 71 -6.89 5.71 10.90
CA ILE A 71 -6.95 5.26 12.30
C ILE A 71 -5.59 5.55 12.94
N GLY A 72 -5.55 6.51 13.87
CA GLY A 72 -4.27 7.04 14.36
C GLY A 72 -3.40 7.54 13.20
N ASP A 73 -2.17 7.04 13.11
CA ASP A 73 -1.22 7.37 12.03
C ASP A 73 -1.32 6.44 10.81
N SER A 74 -2.16 5.40 10.89
CA SER A 74 -2.30 4.38 9.83
C SER A 74 -3.45 4.71 8.89
N THR A 75 -3.30 4.31 7.62
CA THR A 75 -4.32 4.51 6.59
C THR A 75 -4.74 3.19 5.98
N ILE A 76 -6.06 3.01 5.81
CA ILE A 76 -6.66 1.92 5.05
C ILE A 76 -7.30 2.52 3.80
N GLN A 77 -7.01 1.95 2.64
CA GLN A 77 -7.65 2.29 1.38
C GLN A 77 -8.75 1.26 1.11
N LEU A 78 -10.00 1.68 1.21
CA LEU A 78 -11.16 0.86 0.86
C LEU A 78 -11.38 0.97 -0.64
N LEU A 79 -11.51 -0.16 -1.33
CA LEU A 79 -11.60 -0.26 -2.78
C LEU A 79 -12.87 -1.00 -3.18
N ALA A 80 -13.81 -0.30 -3.82
CA ALA A 80 -15.03 -0.89 -4.35
C ALA A 80 -15.01 -0.86 -5.89
N PRO A 81 -15.40 -1.95 -6.57
CA PRO A 81 -15.47 -1.95 -8.02
C PRO A 81 -16.64 -1.09 -8.50
N THR A 82 -16.42 -0.29 -9.53
CA THR A 82 -17.51 0.44 -10.21
C THR A 82 -17.97 -0.29 -11.48
N ASP A 83 -17.30 -1.38 -11.84
CA ASP A 83 -17.53 -2.19 -13.02
C ASP A 83 -17.12 -3.64 -12.73
N PRO A 84 -17.89 -4.65 -13.18
CA PRO A 84 -17.60 -6.08 -12.95
C PRO A 84 -16.32 -6.57 -13.64
N THR A 85 -15.76 -5.82 -14.58
CA THR A 85 -14.50 -6.14 -15.28
C THR A 85 -13.25 -5.55 -14.61
N SER A 86 -13.43 -4.80 -13.50
CA SER A 86 -12.31 -4.21 -12.75
C SER A 86 -11.44 -5.26 -12.07
N ALA A 87 -10.19 -4.89 -11.76
CA ALA A 87 -9.28 -5.76 -11.01
C ALA A 87 -9.83 -6.11 -9.62
N ILE A 88 -10.53 -5.17 -8.98
CA ILE A 88 -11.16 -5.36 -7.66
C ILE A 88 -12.36 -6.29 -7.75
N ALA A 89 -13.22 -6.18 -8.78
CA ALA A 89 -14.33 -7.12 -8.99
C ALA A 89 -13.81 -8.55 -9.11
N ARG A 90 -12.79 -8.76 -9.95
CA ARG A 90 -12.15 -10.08 -10.10
C ARG A 90 -11.52 -10.59 -8.80
N PHE A 91 -10.93 -9.71 -7.99
CA PHE A 91 -10.40 -10.10 -6.68
C PHE A 91 -11.51 -10.59 -5.76
N LEU A 92 -12.61 -9.84 -5.66
CA LEU A 92 -13.78 -10.20 -4.85
C LEU A 92 -14.39 -11.53 -5.29
N ASP A 93 -14.52 -11.78 -6.60
CA ASP A 93 -15.05 -13.04 -7.12
C ASP A 93 -14.17 -14.25 -6.74
N GLN A 94 -12.85 -14.06 -6.66
CA GLN A 94 -11.90 -15.14 -6.40
C GLN A 94 -11.60 -15.36 -4.91
N ARG A 95 -11.67 -14.30 -4.10
CA ARG A 95 -11.16 -14.28 -2.72
C ARG A 95 -12.20 -13.83 -1.69
N GLY A 96 -13.30 -13.22 -2.13
CA GLY A 96 -14.18 -12.43 -1.27
C GLY A 96 -13.55 -11.09 -0.83
N PRO A 97 -14.25 -10.30 0.00
CA PRO A 97 -13.72 -9.09 0.61
C PRO A 97 -12.47 -9.37 1.46
N GLY A 98 -11.51 -8.45 1.48
CA GLY A 98 -10.29 -8.61 2.28
C GLY A 98 -9.11 -7.75 1.85
N VAL A 99 -7.97 -7.94 2.52
CA VAL A 99 -6.71 -7.26 2.19
C VAL A 99 -6.27 -7.67 0.80
N GLN A 100 -6.09 -6.67 -0.07
CA GLN A 100 -5.80 -6.84 -1.48
C GLN A 100 -4.38 -6.41 -1.86
N GLN A 101 -3.84 -5.35 -1.22
CA GLN A 101 -2.42 -5.00 -1.30
C GLN A 101 -1.87 -4.37 -0.03
N LEU A 102 -0.55 -4.39 0.09
CA LEU A 102 0.22 -3.60 1.06
C LEU A 102 1.03 -2.55 0.30
N ALA A 103 0.88 -1.27 0.66
CA ALA A 103 1.59 -0.19 0.00
C ALA A 103 2.75 0.36 0.85
N TYR A 104 3.92 0.52 0.24
CA TYR A 104 5.07 1.20 0.83
C TYR A 104 5.25 2.58 0.21
N ARG A 105 5.44 3.58 1.07
CA ARG A 105 5.76 4.95 0.65
C ARG A 105 7.23 5.02 0.25
N VAL A 106 7.51 5.57 -0.93
CA VAL A 106 8.85 5.84 -1.44
C VAL A 106 9.04 7.33 -1.72
N ARG A 107 10.29 7.81 -1.61
CA ARG A 107 10.65 9.19 -1.95
C ARG A 107 10.75 9.45 -3.46
N ASP A 108 11.12 8.42 -4.22
CA ASP A 108 11.31 8.47 -5.68
C ASP A 108 10.91 7.11 -6.28
N ILE A 109 9.81 7.10 -7.02
CA ILE A 109 9.24 5.89 -7.61
C ILE A 109 10.13 5.32 -8.72
N GLU A 110 10.83 6.16 -9.47
CA GLU A 110 11.65 5.71 -10.60
C GLU A 110 12.93 5.03 -10.08
N ALA A 111 13.54 5.59 -9.04
CA ALA A 111 14.66 4.97 -8.35
C ALA A 111 14.25 3.62 -7.72
N ALA A 112 13.09 3.58 -7.06
CA ALA A 112 12.55 2.36 -6.47
C ALA A 112 12.27 1.29 -7.53
N MET A 113 11.60 1.64 -8.63
CA MET A 113 11.33 0.74 -9.77
C MET A 113 12.62 0.20 -10.39
N SER A 114 13.63 1.04 -10.59
CA SER A 114 14.94 0.60 -11.09
C SER A 114 15.60 -0.44 -10.17
N ALA A 115 15.53 -0.22 -8.86
CA ALA A 115 16.06 -1.16 -7.87
C ALA A 115 15.28 -2.49 -7.86
N VAL A 116 13.95 -2.45 -7.91
CA VAL A 116 13.09 -3.65 -8.00
C VAL A 116 13.51 -4.52 -9.20
N THR A 117 13.70 -3.91 -10.37
CA THR A 117 14.15 -4.64 -11.57
C THR A 117 15.57 -5.20 -11.41
N LYS A 118 16.50 -4.46 -10.79
CA LYS A 118 17.87 -4.95 -10.53
C LYS A 118 17.91 -6.13 -9.56
N LEU A 119 16.95 -6.19 -8.63
CA LEU A 119 16.74 -7.33 -7.74
C LEU A 119 16.07 -8.53 -8.43
N GLY A 120 15.76 -8.43 -9.72
CA GLY A 120 15.13 -9.51 -10.50
C GLY A 120 13.64 -9.69 -10.22
N MET A 121 13.00 -8.75 -9.52
CA MET A 121 11.56 -8.80 -9.23
C MET A 121 10.74 -8.18 -10.36
N ARG A 122 9.51 -8.66 -10.55
CA ARG A 122 8.62 -8.17 -11.60
C ARG A 122 7.80 -6.97 -11.14
N LEU A 123 7.87 -5.89 -11.90
CA LEU A 123 6.89 -4.81 -11.85
C LEU A 123 5.66 -5.15 -12.72
N LEU A 124 4.47 -4.74 -12.29
CA LEU A 124 3.25 -4.92 -13.08
C LEU A 124 3.15 -3.93 -14.24
N TYR A 125 3.68 -2.72 -14.06
CA TYR A 125 3.72 -1.69 -15.09
C TYR A 125 5.15 -1.36 -15.50
N THR A 126 5.35 -1.08 -16.79
CA THR A 126 6.65 -0.65 -17.33
C THR A 126 7.02 0.77 -16.91
N THR A 127 6.03 1.61 -16.64
CA THR A 127 6.18 3.00 -16.15
C THR A 127 5.27 3.20 -14.94
N ALA A 128 5.62 4.16 -14.07
CA ALA A 128 4.73 4.57 -13.00
C ALA A 128 3.36 5.03 -13.54
N GLN A 129 2.30 4.75 -12.78
CA GLN A 129 0.92 5.11 -13.09
C GLN A 129 0.40 6.16 -12.10
N ARG A 130 -0.68 6.83 -12.45
CA ARG A 130 -1.38 7.73 -11.50
C ARG A 130 -2.18 6.89 -10.49
N GLY A 131 -1.92 7.11 -9.21
CA GLY A 131 -2.70 6.56 -8.10
C GLY A 131 -3.59 7.60 -7.40
N THR A 132 -4.08 7.23 -6.22
CA THR A 132 -4.91 8.04 -5.33
C THR A 132 -4.26 9.40 -5.05
N ALA A 133 -5.06 10.46 -5.00
CA ALA A 133 -4.59 11.82 -4.69
C ALA A 133 -3.42 12.28 -5.59
N ASN A 134 -3.40 11.80 -6.85
CA ASN A 134 -2.38 12.07 -7.86
C ASN A 134 -0.96 11.56 -7.51
N SER A 135 -0.84 10.58 -6.61
CA SER A 135 0.42 9.89 -6.40
C SER A 135 0.93 9.21 -7.67
N LYS A 136 2.23 8.90 -7.69
CA LYS A 136 2.79 7.96 -8.67
C LYS A 136 2.91 6.59 -8.02
N ILE A 137 2.46 5.57 -8.73
CA ILE A 137 2.41 4.20 -8.20
C ILE A 137 2.96 3.17 -9.18
N ASN A 138 3.45 2.05 -8.65
CA ASN A 138 3.63 0.81 -9.38
C ASN A 138 3.50 -0.37 -8.41
N PHE A 139 3.34 -1.58 -8.94
CA PHE A 139 3.16 -2.78 -8.14
C PHE A 139 4.24 -3.81 -8.42
N ILE A 140 4.70 -4.49 -7.38
CA ILE A 140 5.58 -5.67 -7.47
C ILE A 140 4.70 -6.92 -7.47
N HIS A 141 4.97 -7.83 -8.40
CA HIS A 141 4.15 -9.02 -8.60
C HIS A 141 4.20 -9.94 -7.35
N PRO A 142 3.06 -10.47 -6.86
CA PRO A 142 3.00 -11.24 -5.61
C PRO A 142 3.94 -12.46 -5.53
N LYS A 143 4.19 -13.10 -6.68
CA LYS A 143 5.14 -14.21 -6.80
C LYS A 143 6.57 -13.86 -6.39
N ASP A 144 6.94 -12.58 -6.40
CA ASP A 144 8.26 -12.10 -5.98
C ASP A 144 8.24 -11.50 -4.56
N CYS A 145 7.07 -11.46 -3.91
CA CYS A 145 6.86 -10.86 -2.59
C CYS A 145 6.09 -11.79 -1.64
N GLY A 146 6.36 -13.11 -1.69
CA GLY A 146 5.79 -14.07 -0.74
C GLY A 146 4.26 -14.20 -0.80
N GLY A 147 3.65 -13.89 -1.95
CA GLY A 147 2.20 -13.91 -2.13
C GLY A 147 1.50 -12.58 -1.84
N VAL A 148 2.21 -11.55 -1.40
CA VAL A 148 1.66 -10.20 -1.16
C VAL A 148 1.78 -9.35 -2.41
N LEU A 149 0.68 -8.76 -2.87
CA LEU A 149 0.75 -7.68 -3.85
C LEU A 149 1.30 -6.43 -3.15
N VAL A 150 2.52 -6.02 -3.53
CA VAL A 150 3.17 -4.85 -2.95
C VAL A 150 2.99 -3.67 -3.89
N GLU A 151 2.49 -2.56 -3.38
CA GLU A 151 2.44 -1.28 -4.07
C GLU A 151 3.58 -0.37 -3.60
N LEU A 152 4.18 0.37 -4.53
CA LEU A 152 5.12 1.45 -4.25
C LEU A 152 4.41 2.76 -4.55
N VAL A 153 4.43 3.69 -3.59
CA VAL A 153 3.70 4.97 -3.67
C VAL A 153 4.65 6.14 -3.45
N GLU A 154 4.83 6.99 -4.44
CA GLU A 154 5.39 8.33 -4.28
C GLU A 154 4.21 9.32 -4.20
N PRO A 155 3.91 9.89 -3.01
CA PRO A 155 2.84 10.87 -2.88
C PRO A 155 3.09 12.09 -3.78
N ALA A 156 2.02 12.68 -4.32
CA ALA A 156 2.15 13.96 -4.99
C ALA A 156 2.77 14.98 -4.02
N SER A 157 3.78 15.74 -4.47
CA SER A 157 4.28 16.87 -3.70
C SER A 157 3.12 17.82 -3.42
N MET A 158 2.89 18.15 -2.15
CA MET A 158 1.97 19.25 -1.82
C MET A 158 2.49 20.51 -2.51
N ARG A 159 1.65 21.11 -3.36
CA ARG A 159 1.86 22.48 -3.82
C ARG A 159 1.37 23.45 -2.76
#